data_AF-A0A3B0ZEQ8-F1
#
_entry.id   AF-A0A3B0ZEQ8-F1
#
_cell.length_a   1.000
_cell.length_b   1.000
_cell.length_c   1.000
_cell.angle_alpha   90.00
_cell.angle_beta   90.00
_cell.angle_gamma   90.00
#
_symmetry.space_group_name_H-M   'P 1'
#
loop_
_entity.id
_entity.type
_entity.pdbx_description
1 polymer ?
#
loop_
_entity_poly.entity_id
_entity_poly.type
_entity_poly.pdbx_seq_one_letter_code
_entity_poly.pdbx_strand_id
1 'polypeptide(L)' 'MAASEIMRRIKGRSSAKLFESFPDLKRHFWARGYFCVTSGDLTEEMIKEYLEHHFEPKVDDNFRAED' A
#
# COMPACT_ATOMS: atom_id res chain seq x y z
N MET A 1 3.61 -18.65 -5.66
CA MET A 1 3.94 -17.43 -4.90
C MET A 1 2.63 -16.74 -4.57
N ALA A 2 2.36 -16.47 -3.29
CA ALA A 2 1.12 -15.78 -2.91
C ALA A 2 1.20 -14.29 -3.26
N ALA A 3 0.05 -13.65 -3.53
CA ALA A 3 -0.02 -12.21 -3.79
C ALA A 3 0.63 -11.37 -2.67
N SER A 4 0.46 -11.80 -1.43
CA SER A 4 1.10 -11.19 -0.25
C SER A 4 2.63 -11.18 -0.32
N GLU A 5 3.22 -12.27 -0.80
CA GLU A 5 4.67 -12.39 -0.91
C GLU A 5 5.23 -11.48 -2.01
N ILE A 6 4.53 -11.40 -3.15
CA ILE A 6 4.87 -10.49 -4.25
C ILE A 6 4.81 -9.04 -3.75
N MET A 7 3.69 -8.65 -3.13
CA MET A 7 3.49 -7.28 -2.65
C MET A 7 4.47 -6.89 -1.56
N ARG A 8 4.84 -7.81 -0.66
CA ARG A 8 5.92 -7.59 0.33
C ARG A 8 7.23 -7.23 -0.36
N ARG A 9 7.61 -7.96 -1.41
CA ARG A 9 8.85 -7.70 -2.16
C ARG A 9 8.78 -6.39 -2.95
N ILE A 10 7.67 -6.12 -3.64
CA ILE A 10 7.48 -4.90 -4.44
C ILE A 10 7.54 -3.68 -3.53
N LYS A 11 6.70 -3.63 -2.49
CA LYS A 11 6.64 -2.48 -1.57
C LYS A 11 7.96 -2.28 -0.84
N GLY A 12 8.57 -3.35 -0.29
CA GLY A 12 9.82 -3.25 0.45
C GLY A 12 10.99 -2.77 -0.41
N ARG A 13 11.19 -3.36 -1.60
CA ARG A 13 12.33 -3.01 -2.47
C ARG A 13 12.18 -1.62 -3.10
N SER A 14 10.96 -1.24 -3.46
CA SER A 14 10.71 0.12 -3.99
C SER A 14 10.91 1.18 -2.92
N SER A 15 10.41 0.98 -1.70
CA SER A 15 10.68 1.88 -0.58
C SER A 15 12.17 2.02 -0.28
N ALA A 16 12.92 0.92 -0.25
CA ALA A 16 14.38 0.98 -0.01
C ALA A 16 15.10 1.85 -1.05
N LYS A 17 14.81 1.66 -2.33
CA LYS A 17 15.39 2.46 -3.42
C LYS A 17 14.97 3.94 -3.37
N LEU A 18 13.70 4.19 -3.03
CA LEU A 18 13.19 5.56 -2.91
C LEU A 18 13.86 6.31 -1.78
N PHE A 19 14.01 5.70 -0.60
CA PHE A 19 14.69 6.35 0.53
C PHE A 19 16.19 6.56 0.29
N GLU A 20 16.83 5.69 -0.50
CA GLU A 20 18.20 5.90 -0.95
C GLU A 20 18.32 7.10 -1.91
N SER A 21 17.36 7.25 -2.84
CA SER A 21 17.38 8.29 -3.86
C SER A 21 16.85 9.65 -3.36
N PHE A 22 15.96 9.63 -2.36
CA PHE A 22 15.29 10.80 -1.80
C PHE A 22 15.35 10.75 -0.27
N PRO A 23 16.48 11.14 0.34
CA PRO A 23 16.67 11.07 1.79
C PRO A 23 15.68 11.91 2.59
N ASP A 24 15.11 12.97 1.98
CA ASP A 24 14.11 13.85 2.60
C ASP A 24 12.72 13.21 2.69
N LEU A 25 12.50 12.09 1.99
CA LEU A 25 11.23 11.38 2.02
C LEU A 25 11.04 10.72 3.40
N LYS A 26 9.96 11.07 4.09
CA LYS A 26 9.62 10.54 5.42
C LYS A 26 9.33 9.03 5.38
N ARG A 27 9.29 8.43 6.58
CA ARG A 27 8.96 7.01 6.77
C ARG A 27 7.62 6.65 6.14
N HIS A 28 7.44 5.36 5.81
CA HIS A 28 6.18 4.77 5.33
C HIS A 28 5.68 5.27 3.95
N PHE A 29 6.44 5.00 2.89
CA PHE A 29 6.06 5.38 1.52
C PHE A 29 4.76 4.72 1.01
N TRP A 30 4.50 3.46 1.39
CA TRP A 30 3.30 2.73 0.99
C TRP A 30 2.32 2.62 2.16
N ALA A 31 1.02 2.65 1.85
CA ALA A 31 -0.01 2.21 2.79
C ALA A 31 0.18 0.73 3.18
N ARG A 32 -0.31 0.37 4.38
CA ARG A 32 -0.14 -0.96 4.98
C ARG A 32 -0.77 -2.07 4.12
N GLY A 33 -2.00 -1.88 3.66
CA GLY A 33 -2.73 -2.89 2.90
C GLY A 33 -2.43 -2.85 1.40
N TYR A 34 -2.84 -3.88 0.68
CA TYR A 34 -2.77 -3.94 -0.78
C TYR A 34 -4.07 -4.54 -1.32
N PHE A 35 -4.43 -4.20 -2.55
CA PHE A 35 -5.54 -4.78 -3.27
C PHE A 35 -5.00 -5.70 -4.38
N CYS A 36 -5.64 -6.85 -4.57
CA CYS A 36 -5.24 -7.81 -5.59
C CYS A 36 -6.49 -8.48 -6.16
N VAL A 37 -6.71 -8.30 -7.46
CA VAL A 37 -7.77 -8.94 -8.23
C VAL A 37 -7.22 -9.30 -9.61
N THR A 38 -7.85 -10.27 -10.26
CA THR A 38 -7.60 -10.66 -11.66
C THR A 38 -7.99 -9.54 -12.62
N SER A 39 -7.17 -9.29 -13.65
CA SER A 39 -7.40 -8.19 -14.60
C SER A 39 -8.71 -8.31 -15.39
N GLY A 40 -9.29 -9.51 -15.51
CA GLY A 40 -10.57 -9.72 -16.19
C GLY A 40 -11.78 -9.30 -15.36
N ASP A 41 -11.62 -9.20 -14.04
CA ASP A 41 -12.68 -8.86 -13.08
C ASP A 41 -12.47 -7.46 -12.48
N LEU A 42 -11.48 -6.70 -12.96
CA LEU A 42 -11.15 -5.39 -12.42
C LEU A 42 -12.09 -4.32 -12.98
N THR A 43 -12.87 -3.68 -12.10
CA THR A 43 -13.67 -2.50 -12.45
C THR A 43 -13.17 -1.25 -11.72
N GLU A 44 -13.53 -0.07 -12.24
CA GLU A 44 -13.19 1.20 -11.61
C GLU A 44 -13.86 1.35 -10.23
N GLU A 45 -15.09 0.84 -10.11
CA GLU A 45 -15.88 0.84 -8.87
C GLU A 45 -15.18 0.03 -7.77
N MET A 46 -14.62 -1.14 -8.12
CA MET A 46 -13.87 -1.97 -7.16
C MET A 46 -12.62 -1.25 -6.64
N ILE A 47 -11.94 -0.48 -7.49
CA ILE A 47 -10.79 0.34 -7.07
C ILE A 47 -11.26 1.45 -6.13
N LYS A 48 -12.35 2.15 -6.47
CA LYS A 48 -12.91 3.24 -5.66
C LYS A 48 -13.35 2.72 -4.28
N GLU A 49 -14.13 1.65 -4.25
CA GLU A 49 -14.60 1.03 -3.01
C GLU A 49 -13.45 0.60 -2.11
N TYR A 50 -12.39 0.02 -2.70
CA TYR A 50 -11.19 -0.30 -1.94
C TYR A 50 -10.55 0.94 -1.33
N LEU A 51 -10.36 2.01 -2.11
CA LEU A 51 -9.71 3.23 -1.67
C LEU A 51 -10.52 3.99 -0.61
N GLU A 52 -11.85 4.02 -0.73
CA GLU A 52 -12.75 4.67 0.24
C GLU A 52 -12.59 4.10 1.66
N HIS A 53 -12.53 2.78 1.78
CA HIS A 53 -12.39 2.10 3.06
C HIS A 53 -10.92 1.89 3.48
N HIS A 54 -9.96 2.17 2.59
CA HIS A 54 -8.55 1.85 2.82
C HIS A 54 -7.90 2.64 3.95
N PHE A 55 -8.39 3.86 4.17
CA PHE A 55 -7.82 4.83 5.09
C PHE A 55 -8.64 4.98 6.38
N GLU A 56 -9.70 4.17 6.55
CA GLU A 56 -10.49 4.19 7.76
C GLU A 56 -9.64 3.76 8.97
N PRO A 57 -9.53 4.60 10.02
CA PRO A 57 -8.75 4.27 11.19
C PRO A 57 -9.33 3.03 11.88
N LYS A 58 -8.55 1.95 11.97
CA LYS A 58 -8.92 0.84 12.85
C LYS A 58 -8.59 1.23 14.29
N VAL A 59 -9.42 0.78 15.23
CA VAL A 59 -9.32 1.12 16.66
C VAL A 59 -7.96 0.70 17.26
N ASP A 60 -7.23 -0.21 16.60
CA ASP A 60 -5.92 -0.72 16.96
C ASP A 60 -4.77 -0.21 16.04
N ASP A 61 -5.03 0.73 15.14
CA ASP A 61 -4.04 1.16 14.15
C ASP A 61 -3.16 2.30 14.68
N ASN A 62 -1.91 1.97 15.02
CA ASN A 62 -0.87 2.95 15.32
C ASN A 62 -0.19 3.49 14.06
N PHE A 63 -0.63 3.08 12.86
CA PHE A 63 -0.13 3.58 11.59
C PHE A 63 -0.78 4.91 11.23
N ARG A 64 0.01 5.99 11.18
CA ARG A 64 -0.43 7.31 10.71
C ARG A 64 0.31 7.61 9.40
N ALA A 65 -0.42 7.86 8.33
CA ALA A 65 0.16 8.25 7.04
C ALA A 65 0.67 9.70 7.07
N GLU A 66 0.17 10.51 8.01
CA GLU A 66 0.55 11.89 8.24
C GLU A 66 1.11 12.01 9.67
N ASP A 67 2.33 12.55 9.79
CA ASP A 67 2.84 13.17 11.02
C ASP A 67 2.34 14.61 11.10
#